data_AF-A0A0C2D5A2-F1
#
_entry.id   AF-A0A0C2D5A2-F1
#
_cell.length_a   1.000
_cell.length_b   1.000
_cell.length_c   1.000
_cell.angle_alpha   90.00
_cell.angle_beta   90.00
_cell.angle_gamma   90.00
#
_symmetry.space_group_name_H-M   'P 1'
#
loop_
_entity.id
_entity.type
_entity.pdbx_description
1 polymer ?
#
loop_
_entity_poly.entity_id
_entity_poly.type
_entity_poly.pdbx_seq_one_letter_code
_entity_poly.pdbx_strand_id
1 'polypeptide(L)'
;MKVCPPDLAASADDIVQLAIIRVLAVLRARDRAGEGVEPPSASYLWKVAYTTTIDELRKMQSRERTRDHATGVVGPVEVPTPDGAVAASEVSAALRSCLGALHEDRRRAVVLHLQGHTVAETGGLLGWTRKRAENLIYRGLADLRRCLGNKGYAP
;
A
#
# COMPACT_ATOMS: atom_id res chain seq x y z
N MET A 1 16.66 -10.32 14.86
CA MET A 1 15.57 -9.48 15.42
C MET A 1 15.47 -8.24 14.55
N LYS A 2 14.30 -7.94 13.94
CA LYS A 2 14.13 -6.71 13.16
C LYS A 2 13.96 -5.55 14.14
N VAL A 3 14.98 -4.70 14.22
CA VAL A 3 14.97 -3.52 15.08
C VAL A 3 14.09 -2.47 14.42
N CYS A 4 13.04 -2.03 15.11
CA CYS A 4 12.25 -0.87 14.70
C CYS A 4 13.16 0.36 14.75
N PRO A 5 13.28 1.17 13.69
CA PRO A 5 14.06 2.40 13.73
C PRO A 5 13.59 3.30 14.88
N PRO A 6 14.50 3.93 15.65
CA PRO A 6 14.15 4.71 16.85
C PRO A 6 13.17 5.85 16.54
N ASP A 7 13.31 6.50 15.39
CA ASP A 7 12.41 7.58 14.97
C ASP A 7 11.00 7.08 14.61
N LEU A 8 10.90 5.84 14.13
CA LEU A 8 9.63 5.20 13.84
C LEU A 8 8.92 4.81 15.15
N ALA A 9 9.69 4.40 16.16
CA ALA A 9 9.16 4.16 17.51
C ALA A 9 8.64 5.46 18.15
N ALA A 10 9.35 6.58 17.97
CA ALA A 10 8.89 7.89 18.45
C ALA A 10 7.60 8.37 17.76
N SER A 11 7.38 7.97 16.50
CA SER A 11 6.21 8.33 15.70
C SER A 11 5.09 7.28 15.75
N ALA A 12 5.21 6.24 16.57
CA ALA A 12 4.28 5.10 16.55
C ALA A 12 2.84 5.52 16.91
N ASP A 13 2.68 6.32 17.96
CA ASP A 13 1.37 6.83 18.37
C ASP A 13 0.75 7.74 17.31
N ASP A 14 1.56 8.58 16.65
CA ASP A 14 1.11 9.45 15.56
C ASP A 14 0.60 8.62 14.37
N ILE A 15 1.30 7.54 14.03
CA ILE A 15 0.89 6.63 12.96
C ILE A 15 -0.43 5.94 13.31
N VAL A 16 -0.59 5.49 14.55
CA VAL A 16 -1.84 4.89 15.03
C VAL A 16 -2.98 5.91 14.97
N GLN A 17 -2.77 7.13 15.46
CA GLN A 17 -3.76 8.20 15.41
C GLN A 17 -4.14 8.54 13.97
N LEU A 18 -3.16 8.64 13.06
CA LEU A 18 -3.42 8.91 11.65
C LEU A 18 -4.24 7.78 10.99
N ALA A 19 -3.94 6.52 11.32
CA ALA A 19 -4.71 5.38 10.85
C ALA A 19 -6.16 5.43 11.37
N ILE A 20 -6.37 5.75 12.65
CA ILE A 20 -7.69 5.93 13.25
C ILE A 20 -8.46 7.06 12.55
N ILE A 21 -7.82 8.21 12.33
CA ILE A 21 -8.43 9.35 11.65
C ILE A 21 -8.89 8.96 10.24
N ARG A 22 -8.06 8.22 9.48
CA ARG A 22 -8.42 7.72 8.14
C ARG A 22 -9.63 6.78 8.20
N VAL A 23 -9.69 5.87 9.17
CA VAL A 23 -10.85 4.99 9.37
C VAL A 23 -12.11 5.79 9.70
N LEU A 24 -12.03 6.71 10.66
CA LEU A 24 -13.16 7.54 11.08
C LEU A 24 -13.66 8.46 9.95
N ALA A 25 -12.76 9.00 9.13
CA ALA A 25 -13.13 9.81 7.98
C ALA A 25 -14.00 9.02 6.98
N VAL A 26 -13.64 7.76 6.72
CA VAL A 26 -14.41 6.87 5.84
C VAL A 26 -15.78 6.52 6.45
N LEU A 27 -15.83 6.21 7.75
CA LEU A 27 -17.10 5.94 8.42
C LEU A 27 -18.04 7.14 8.40
N ARG A 28 -17.52 8.36 8.66
CA ARG A 28 -18.30 9.60 8.57
C ARG A 28 -18.78 9.90 7.16
N ALA A 29 -18.02 9.51 6.13
CA ALA A 29 -18.43 9.68 4.75
C ALA A 29 -19.58 8.73 4.39
N ARG A 30 -19.52 7.46 4.81
CA ARG A 30 -20.59 6.46 4.64
C ARG A 30 -21.87 6.85 5.35
N ASP A 31 -21.76 7.35 6.57
CA ASP A 31 -22.88 7.85 7.35
C ASP A 31 -23.61 8.99 6.62
N ARG A 32 -22.85 9.97 6.12
CA ARG A 32 -23.39 11.07 5.29
C ARG A 32 -24.01 10.60 3.98
N ALA A 33 -23.53 9.50 3.41
CA ALA A 33 -24.07 8.90 2.20
C ALA A 33 -25.31 8.02 2.46
N GLY A 34 -25.71 7.83 3.73
CA GLY A 34 -26.83 6.95 4.10
C GLY A 34 -26.52 5.46 3.98
N GLU A 35 -25.25 5.08 3.88
CA GLU A 35 -24.79 3.69 3.73
C GLU A 35 -24.65 2.94 5.06
N GLY A 36 -24.92 3.61 6.19
CA GLY A 36 -24.83 3.05 7.53
C GLY A 36 -23.41 3.03 8.11
N VAL A 37 -23.32 2.93 9.44
CA VAL A 37 -22.07 2.98 10.22
C VAL A 37 -21.64 1.57 10.64
N GLU A 38 -21.58 0.65 9.69
CA GLU A 38 -21.02 -0.67 10.00
C GLU A 38 -19.51 -0.59 10.25
N PRO A 39 -18.99 -1.29 11.27
CA PRO A 39 -17.57 -1.31 11.55
C PRO A 39 -16.79 -1.89 10.35
N PRO A 40 -15.63 -1.31 10.01
CA PRO A 40 -14.81 -1.84 8.93
C PRO A 40 -14.33 -3.26 9.26
N SER A 41 -14.17 -4.09 8.24
CA SER A 41 -13.62 -5.43 8.44
C SER A 41 -12.19 -5.39 8.99
N ALA A 42 -11.78 -6.43 9.71
CA ALA A 42 -10.43 -6.54 10.27
C ALA A 42 -9.34 -6.41 9.18
N SER A 43 -9.57 -6.94 7.99
CA SER A 43 -8.66 -6.80 6.84
C SER A 43 -8.52 -5.35 6.36
N TYR A 44 -9.60 -4.56 6.45
CA TYR A 44 -9.56 -3.14 6.11
C TYR A 44 -8.80 -2.33 7.17
N LEU A 45 -9.03 -2.62 8.46
CA LEU A 45 -8.27 -2.00 9.55
C LEU A 45 -6.77 -2.29 9.43
N TRP A 46 -6.40 -3.56 9.16
CA TRP A 46 -5.03 -3.96 8.89
C TRP A 46 -4.42 -3.19 7.71
N LYS A 47 -5.18 -3.06 6.61
CA LYS A 47 -4.75 -2.31 5.44
C LYS A 47 -4.47 -0.84 5.76
N VAL A 48 -5.35 -0.18 6.49
CA VAL A 48 -5.15 1.24 6.86
C VAL A 48 -3.93 1.39 7.77
N ALA A 49 -3.75 0.50 8.75
CA ALA A 49 -2.56 0.51 9.60
C ALA A 49 -1.26 0.29 8.79
N TYR A 50 -1.26 -0.71 7.91
CA TYR A 50 -0.10 -1.04 7.06
C TYR A 50 0.25 0.06 6.06
N THR A 51 -0.74 0.64 5.38
CA THR A 51 -0.48 1.71 4.42
C THR A 51 -0.04 3.00 5.11
N THR A 52 -0.61 3.33 6.26
CA THR A 52 -0.23 4.53 7.04
C THR A 52 1.19 4.41 7.60
N THR A 53 1.58 3.24 8.11
CA THR A 53 2.97 2.98 8.54
C THR A 53 3.97 3.13 7.38
N ILE A 54 3.65 2.57 6.20
CA ILE A 54 4.50 2.70 5.01
C ILE A 54 4.58 4.14 4.51
N ASP A 55 3.47 4.88 4.51
CA ASP A 55 3.43 6.29 4.11
C ASP A 55 4.33 7.15 5.01
N GLU A 56 4.27 6.97 6.32
CA GLU A 56 5.13 7.71 7.26
C GLU A 56 6.61 7.30 7.12
N LEU A 57 6.91 6.02 6.91
CA LEU A 57 8.28 5.58 6.65
C LEU A 57 8.86 6.25 5.39
N ARG A 58 8.07 6.36 4.31
CA ARG A 58 8.47 7.07 3.08
C ARG A 58 8.69 8.56 3.31
N LYS A 59 7.83 9.18 4.11
CA LYS A 59 7.91 10.61 4.45
C LYS A 59 9.13 10.92 5.30
N MET A 60 9.50 10.06 6.25
CA MET A 60 10.74 10.14 7.00
C MET A 60 11.96 10.05 6.07
N GLN A 61 11.99 9.06 5.18
CA GLN A 61 13.06 8.92 4.18
C GLN A 61 13.15 10.12 3.22
N SER A 62 12.03 10.79 2.91
CA SER A 62 12.05 12.00 2.09
C SER A 62 12.53 13.23 2.84
N ARG A 63 12.18 13.35 4.14
CA ARG A 63 12.64 14.43 5.01
C ARG A 63 14.13 14.33 5.27
N GLU A 64 14.64 13.12 5.48
CA GLU A 64 16.08 12.86 5.62
C GLU A 64 16.84 13.29 4.37
N ARG A 65 16.40 12.84 3.19
CA ARG A 65 16.98 13.27 1.91
C ARG A 65 16.96 14.78 1.69
N THR A 66 15.94 15.49 2.19
CA THR A 66 15.84 16.96 2.07
C THR A 66 16.74 17.67 3.09
N ARG A 67 16.93 17.09 4.28
CA ARG A 67 17.83 17.62 5.33
C ARG A 67 19.30 17.44 4.94
N ASP A 68 19.67 16.27 4.41
CA ASP A 68 21.03 15.97 3.95
C ASP A 68 21.52 16.91 2.84
N HIS A 69 20.60 17.44 2.01
CA HIS A 69 20.93 18.44 1.00
C HIS A 69 21.06 19.88 1.55
N ALA A 70 20.50 20.18 2.73
CA ALA A 70 20.51 21.51 3.32
C ALA A 70 21.64 21.73 4.33
N THR A 71 22.14 20.66 4.96
CA THR A 71 23.26 20.71 5.91
C THR A 71 24.35 19.76 5.43
N GLY A 72 25.41 20.30 4.83
CA GLY A 72 26.58 19.55 4.36
C GLY A 72 27.42 18.93 5.49
N VAL A 73 26.80 18.11 6.33
CA VAL A 73 27.45 17.32 7.37
C VAL A 73 27.21 15.85 7.04
N VAL A 74 28.25 15.21 6.49
CA VAL A 74 28.27 13.78 6.20
C VAL A 74 28.34 13.02 7.52
N GLY A 75 27.18 12.65 8.07
CA GLY A 75 27.06 11.51 8.98
C GLY A 75 27.19 10.20 8.21
N PRO A 76 27.44 9.04 8.86
CA PRO A 76 27.57 7.77 8.16
C PRO A 76 26.24 7.45 7.50
N VAL A 77 26.21 7.71 6.20
CA VAL A 77 25.07 7.43 5.34
C VAL A 77 24.91 5.92 5.36
N GLU A 78 23.80 5.41 5.90
CA GLU A 78 23.28 4.12 5.46
C GLU A 78 22.74 4.38 4.04
N VAL A 79 23.67 4.56 3.11
CA VAL A 79 23.36 4.67 1.69
C VAL A 79 22.64 3.36 1.39
N PRO A 80 21.40 3.35 0.88
CA PRO A 80 20.91 2.14 0.27
C PRO A 80 21.98 1.78 -0.75
N THR A 81 22.65 0.66 -0.52
CA THR A 81 23.75 0.25 -1.38
C THR A 81 23.25 0.31 -2.82
N PRO A 82 24.11 0.57 -3.81
CA PRO A 82 23.71 0.51 -5.22
C PRO A 82 22.83 -0.71 -5.51
N ASP A 83 23.15 -1.84 -4.86
CA ASP A 83 22.39 -3.09 -4.85
C ASP A 83 20.95 -2.96 -4.33
N GLY A 84 20.68 -2.23 -3.25
CA GLY A 84 19.34 -2.03 -2.68
C GLY A 84 18.44 -1.13 -3.54
N ALA A 85 19.00 -0.08 -4.14
CA ALA A 85 18.27 0.78 -5.08
C ALA A 85 17.96 0.06 -6.40
N VAL A 86 18.90 -0.77 -6.88
CA VAL A 86 18.73 -1.66 -8.04
C VAL A 86 17.66 -2.70 -7.74
N ALA A 87 17.73 -3.39 -6.59
CA ALA A 87 16.74 -4.39 -6.19
C ALA A 87 15.31 -3.81 -6.10
N ALA A 88 15.15 -2.60 -5.53
CA ALA A 88 13.85 -1.92 -5.49
C ALA A 88 13.32 -1.56 -6.89
N SER A 89 14.21 -1.16 -7.80
CA SER A 89 13.88 -0.88 -9.20
C SER A 89 13.46 -2.15 -9.94
N GLU A 90 14.17 -3.26 -9.73
CA GLU A 90 13.89 -4.57 -10.32
C GLU A 90 12.54 -5.12 -9.87
N VAL A 91 12.23 -5.07 -8.57
CA VAL A 91 10.92 -5.46 -8.03
C VAL A 91 9.81 -4.59 -8.65
N SER A 92 10.03 -3.28 -8.77
CA SER A 92 9.07 -2.35 -9.37
C SER A 92 8.85 -2.60 -10.87
N ALA A 93 9.90 -3.02 -11.58
CA ALA A 93 9.83 -3.41 -12.98
C ALA A 93 9.08 -4.75 -13.15
N ALA A 94 9.38 -5.73 -12.30
CA ALA A 94 8.70 -7.02 -12.27
C ALA A 94 7.20 -6.88 -11.97
N LEU A 95 6.84 -6.04 -10.98
CA LEU A 95 5.46 -5.74 -10.64
C LEU A 95 4.71 -5.11 -11.81
N ARG A 96 5.29 -4.08 -12.47
CA ARG A 96 4.69 -3.45 -13.65
C ARG A 96 4.51 -4.43 -14.81
N SER A 97 5.52 -5.25 -15.07
CA SER A 97 5.47 -6.31 -16.09
C SER A 97 4.35 -7.31 -15.81
N CYS A 98 4.25 -7.81 -14.57
CA CYS A 98 3.21 -8.77 -14.20
C CYS A 98 1.82 -8.16 -14.25
N LEU A 99 1.62 -6.93 -13.73
CA LEU A 99 0.34 -6.21 -13.85
C LEU A 99 -0.04 -5.98 -15.31
N GLY A 100 0.94 -5.69 -16.19
CA GLY A 100 0.73 -5.53 -17.62
C GLY A 100 0.24 -6.81 -18.31
N ALA A 101 0.66 -7.98 -17.83
CA ALA A 101 0.28 -9.28 -18.38
C ALA A 101 -1.10 -9.79 -17.92
N LEU A 102 -1.70 -9.18 -16.90
CA LEU A 102 -3.06 -9.54 -16.46
C LEU A 102 -4.09 -9.13 -17.52
N HIS A 103 -5.13 -9.94 -17.67
CA HIS A 103 -6.32 -9.57 -18.44
C HIS A 103 -6.88 -8.23 -17.94
N GLU A 104 -7.31 -7.36 -18.85
CA GLU A 104 -7.65 -5.96 -18.55
C GLU A 104 -8.60 -5.79 -17.38
N ASP A 105 -9.69 -6.58 -17.33
CA ASP A 105 -10.63 -6.57 -16.21
C ASP A 105 -10.00 -6.93 -14.86
N ARG A 106 -9.10 -7.93 -14.83
CA ARG A 106 -8.37 -8.30 -13.61
C ARG A 106 -7.36 -7.23 -13.24
N ARG A 107 -6.66 -6.66 -14.22
CA ARG A 107 -5.70 -5.59 -14.01
C ARG A 107 -6.36 -4.37 -13.38
N ARG A 108 -7.50 -3.91 -13.93
CA ARG A 108 -8.26 -2.78 -13.37
C ARG A 108 -8.72 -3.05 -11.93
N ALA A 109 -9.27 -4.24 -11.67
CA ALA A 109 -9.71 -4.62 -10.34
C ALA A 109 -8.56 -4.69 -9.32
N VAL A 110 -7.45 -5.30 -9.71
CA VAL A 110 -6.26 -5.46 -8.85
C VAL A 110 -5.58 -4.12 -8.58
N VAL A 111 -5.45 -3.25 -9.58
CA VAL A 111 -4.86 -1.92 -9.39
C VAL A 111 -5.67 -1.11 -8.38
N LEU A 112 -7.00 -1.06 -8.52
CA LEU A 112 -7.86 -0.38 -7.55
C LEU A 112 -7.74 -1.01 -6.15
N HIS A 113 -7.68 -2.34 -6.06
CA HIS A 113 -7.52 -3.02 -4.79
C HIS A 113 -6.17 -2.68 -4.10
N LEU A 114 -5.07 -2.70 -4.86
CA LEU A 114 -3.73 -2.32 -4.39
C LEU A 114 -3.67 -0.84 -3.97
N GLN A 115 -4.44 0.02 -4.64
CA GLN A 115 -4.54 1.45 -4.32
C GLN A 115 -5.31 1.74 -3.03
N GLY A 116 -6.26 0.90 -2.60
CA GLY A 116 -7.09 1.28 -1.47
C GLY A 116 -8.50 0.70 -1.49
N HIS A 117 -9.05 0.52 -2.67
CA HIS A 117 -10.48 0.31 -2.83
C HIS A 117 -10.95 -1.04 -2.30
N THR A 118 -12.10 -1.02 -1.63
CA THR A 118 -12.82 -2.23 -1.24
C THR A 118 -13.44 -2.91 -2.47
N VAL A 119 -13.89 -4.15 -2.32
CA VAL A 119 -14.61 -4.88 -3.38
C VAL A 119 -15.87 -4.12 -3.83
N ALA A 120 -16.60 -3.53 -2.89
CA ALA A 120 -17.81 -2.77 -3.17
C ALA A 120 -17.51 -1.48 -3.96
N GLU A 121 -16.53 -0.71 -3.51
CA GLU A 121 -16.08 0.51 -4.19
C GLU A 121 -15.52 0.21 -5.59
N THR A 122 -14.73 -0.86 -5.72
CA THR A 122 -14.22 -1.32 -7.02
C THR A 122 -15.35 -1.70 -7.97
N GLY A 123 -16.39 -2.38 -7.45
CA GLY A 123 -17.59 -2.68 -8.20
C GLY A 123 -18.32 -1.42 -8.65
N GLY A 124 -18.54 -0.46 -7.74
CA GLY A 124 -19.18 0.82 -8.06
C GLY A 124 -18.42 1.62 -9.11
N LEU A 125 -17.09 1.77 -8.98
CA LEU A 125 -16.24 2.51 -9.91
C LEU A 125 -16.20 1.88 -11.31
N LEU A 126 -16.29 0.56 -11.41
CA LEU A 126 -16.20 -0.18 -12.67
C LEU A 126 -17.56 -0.58 -13.26
N GLY A 127 -18.67 -0.22 -12.61
CA GLY A 127 -20.02 -0.62 -13.02
C GLY A 127 -20.27 -2.13 -12.93
N TRP A 128 -19.63 -2.80 -11.97
CA TRP A 128 -19.71 -4.25 -11.77
C TRP A 128 -20.43 -4.63 -10.47
N THR A 129 -21.00 -5.82 -10.44
CA THR A 129 -21.55 -6.39 -9.20
C THR A 129 -20.42 -6.70 -8.21
N ARG A 130 -20.73 -6.65 -6.91
CA ARG A 130 -19.80 -7.01 -5.83
C ARG A 130 -19.14 -8.37 -6.08
N LYS A 131 -19.93 -9.38 -6.45
CA LYS A 131 -19.46 -10.74 -6.75
C LYS A 131 -18.50 -10.79 -7.94
N ARG A 132 -18.70 -9.97 -8.98
CA ARG A 132 -17.77 -9.89 -10.12
C ARG A 132 -16.46 -9.22 -9.72
N ALA A 133 -16.53 -8.08 -9.03
CA ALA A 133 -15.35 -7.37 -8.54
C ALA A 133 -14.51 -8.28 -7.61
N GLU A 134 -15.17 -9.00 -6.71
CA GLU A 134 -14.52 -9.94 -5.78
C GLU A 134 -13.73 -11.02 -6.53
N ASN A 135 -14.38 -11.68 -7.48
CA ASN A 135 -13.76 -12.73 -8.29
C ASN A 135 -12.57 -12.21 -9.09
N LEU A 136 -12.69 -11.02 -9.69
CA LEU A 136 -11.62 -10.44 -10.50
C LEU A 136 -10.43 -10.00 -9.65
N ILE A 137 -10.67 -9.43 -8.47
CA ILE A 137 -9.62 -9.07 -7.51
C ILE A 137 -8.86 -10.33 -7.06
N TYR A 138 -9.56 -11.34 -6.55
CA TYR A 138 -8.86 -12.52 -6.00
C TYR A 138 -8.14 -13.33 -7.06
N ARG A 139 -8.75 -13.53 -8.24
CA ARG A 139 -8.07 -14.23 -9.35
C ARG A 139 -6.89 -13.42 -9.86
N GLY A 140 -7.06 -12.10 -10.01
CA GLY A 140 -5.97 -11.23 -10.43
C GLY A 140 -4.81 -11.20 -9.43
N LEU A 141 -5.07 -11.17 -8.11
CA LEU A 141 -4.03 -11.27 -7.10
C LEU A 141 -3.33 -12.63 -7.14
N ALA A 142 -4.06 -13.73 -7.35
CA ALA A 142 -3.45 -15.05 -7.49
C ALA A 142 -2.53 -15.14 -8.72
N ASP A 143 -2.95 -14.59 -9.85
CA ASP A 143 -2.14 -14.52 -11.07
C ASP A 143 -0.91 -13.63 -10.88
N LEU A 144 -1.08 -12.49 -10.20
CA LEU A 144 0.01 -11.57 -9.87
C LEU A 144 1.08 -12.24 -9.00
N ARG A 145 0.67 -12.94 -7.93
CA ARG A 145 1.59 -13.70 -7.07
C ARG A 145 2.32 -14.79 -7.85
N ARG A 146 1.62 -15.50 -8.74
CA ARG A 146 2.22 -16.54 -9.59
C ARG A 146 3.26 -15.95 -10.54
N CYS A 147 2.94 -14.84 -11.20
CA CYS A 147 3.86 -14.17 -12.11
C CYS A 147 5.12 -13.68 -11.39
N LEU A 148 4.96 -13.08 -10.21
CA LEU A 148 6.08 -12.63 -9.38
C LEU A 148 6.93 -13.81 -8.89
N GLY A 149 6.29 -14.89 -8.43
CA GLY A 149 6.98 -16.12 -8.02
C GLY A 149 7.80 -16.75 -9.14
N ASN A 150 7.26 -16.80 -10.37
CA ASN A 150 8.00 -17.27 -11.55
C ASN A 150 9.21 -16.40 -11.90
N LYS A 151 9.21 -15.13 -11.48
CA LYS A 151 10.33 -14.19 -11.65
C LYS A 151 11.27 -14.17 -10.43
N GLY A 152 11.07 -15.06 -9.45
CA GLY A 152 11.90 -15.17 -8.26
C GLY A 152 11.52 -14.22 -7.11
N TYR A 153 10.39 -13.51 -7.21
CA TYR A 153 9.93 -12.61 -6.15
C TYR A 153 8.83 -13.29 -5.31
N ALA A 154 9.09 -13.46 -4.01
CA ALA A 154 8.11 -13.94 -3.06
C ALA A 154 7.42 -12.74 -2.38
N PRO A 155 6.08 -12.58 -2.50
CA PRO A 155 5.31 -11.57 -1.79
C PRO A 155 5.07 -11.93 -0.31
#